data_AF-A0A2N7CF58-F1
#
_entry.id   AF-A0A2N7CF58-F1
#
_cell.length_a   1.000
_cell.length_b   1.000
_cell.length_c   1.000
_cell.angle_alpha   90.00
_cell.angle_beta   90.00
_cell.angle_gamma   90.00
#
_symmetry.space_group_name_H-M   'P 1'
#
loop_
_entity.id
_entity.type
_entity.pdbx_description
1 polymer ?
#
loop_
_entity_poly.entity_id
_entity_poly.type
_entity_poly.pdbx_seq_one_letter_code
_entity_poly.pdbx_strand_id
1 'polypeptide(L)'
;MKTLPLTIGCYTDTPSKSQGVYQTQLDLETGKLLPLELIAECHNPSFITATKSGIYTASEVEQKKLPKLIHIPNVDSQIASNTGLISGDHPCHVAIDPHNKFAITSQYSSGTFDIFSLSINGNIDKRLKTIKMVGSGPNKERQTSPHAHQCLFLQNSPQFVTVDLGTDRINFYCFDEEQEEFLDEPMQSIKAPVGNGPRHLIFNKAEDTAYVICELSETILILEKSLGIWNIVDEVDALPNMEKGGATAAIKLSPDEQFLYVSCRHQSRISNFSVDSEAQKLTFIDSYDTEGKFPRDFHITDDGQWLVAANQHSNNITSFKRNIEDGSLNYTGYSLDLDAPVCVTQQQ
;
A
#
# COMPACT_ATOMS: atom_id res chain seq x y z
N MET A 1 -27.82 -13.23 -0.92
CA MET A 1 -26.43 -13.24 -0.45
C MET A 1 -25.84 -11.91 -0.83
N LYS A 2 -25.46 -11.10 0.16
CA LYS A 2 -24.81 -9.80 -0.09
C LYS A 2 -23.31 -10.06 -0.16
N THR A 3 -22.70 -9.83 -1.32
CA THR A 3 -21.26 -10.04 -1.53
C THR A 3 -20.54 -8.73 -1.80
N LEU A 4 -19.23 -8.75 -1.55
CA LEU A 4 -18.33 -7.65 -1.80
C LEU A 4 -17.15 -8.10 -2.68
N PRO A 5 -16.93 -7.50 -3.87
CA PRO A 5 -15.80 -7.84 -4.72
C PRO A 5 -14.47 -7.38 -4.12
N LEU A 6 -13.50 -8.29 -4.10
CA LEU A 6 -12.11 -8.03 -3.71
C LEU A 6 -11.18 -8.42 -4.85
N THR A 7 -10.24 -7.53 -5.17
CA THR A 7 -9.21 -7.72 -6.19
C THR A 7 -7.89 -8.02 -5.52
N ILE A 8 -7.14 -8.99 -6.06
CA ILE A 8 -5.91 -9.51 -5.48
C ILE A 8 -4.75 -9.49 -6.46
N GLY A 9 -3.65 -8.90 -6.02
CA GLY A 9 -2.36 -8.87 -6.70
C GLY A 9 -1.44 -9.97 -6.21
N CYS A 10 -0.61 -10.49 -7.11
CA CYS A 10 0.25 -11.65 -6.86
C CYS A 10 1.66 -11.45 -7.43
N TYR A 11 2.62 -12.21 -6.91
CA TYR A 11 3.82 -12.54 -7.68
C TYR A 11 3.53 -13.74 -8.60
N THR A 12 4.07 -13.72 -9.81
CA THR A 12 3.86 -14.74 -10.84
C THR A 12 5.15 -15.44 -11.27
N ASP A 13 6.32 -14.95 -10.82
CA ASP A 13 7.59 -15.64 -11.04
C ASP A 13 7.65 -16.96 -10.24
N THR A 14 8.34 -17.95 -10.81
CA THR A 14 8.58 -19.26 -10.17
C THR A 14 9.15 -19.08 -8.75
N PRO A 15 8.63 -19.80 -7.73
CA PRO A 15 7.78 -20.99 -7.81
C PRO A 15 6.26 -20.75 -7.86
N SER A 16 5.81 -19.48 -7.91
CA SER A 16 4.37 -19.18 -8.03
C SER A 16 3.78 -19.71 -9.34
N LYS A 17 2.54 -20.20 -9.29
CA LYS A 17 1.72 -20.53 -10.46
C LYS A 17 0.65 -19.48 -10.75
N SER A 18 0.62 -18.40 -9.97
CA SER A 18 -0.29 -17.28 -10.22
C SER A 18 -0.05 -16.71 -11.62
N GLN A 19 -1.13 -16.32 -12.30
CA GLN A 19 -1.10 -15.80 -13.66
C GLN A 19 -1.25 -14.28 -13.72
N GLY A 20 -1.59 -13.63 -12.60
CA GLY A 20 -1.74 -12.18 -12.56
C GLY A 20 -2.72 -11.71 -11.50
N VAL A 21 -3.75 -11.00 -11.94
CA VAL A 21 -4.74 -10.34 -11.09
C VAL A 21 -5.99 -11.20 -10.99
N TYR A 22 -6.42 -11.46 -9.75
CA TYR A 22 -7.61 -12.24 -9.46
C TYR A 22 -8.68 -11.41 -8.79
N GLN A 23 -9.92 -11.85 -8.89
CA GLN A 23 -11.05 -11.35 -8.13
C GLN A 23 -11.72 -12.49 -7.34
N THR A 24 -12.18 -12.18 -6.13
CA THR A 24 -13.07 -13.01 -5.33
C THR A 24 -14.23 -12.16 -4.82
N GLN A 25 -15.21 -12.80 -4.20
CA GLN A 25 -16.35 -12.17 -3.54
C GLN A 25 -16.35 -12.58 -2.07
N LEU A 26 -16.37 -11.60 -1.17
CA LEU A 26 -16.55 -11.81 0.26
C LEU A 26 -18.05 -11.85 0.58
N ASP A 27 -18.52 -12.97 1.14
CA ASP A 27 -19.87 -13.09 1.70
C ASP A 27 -19.96 -12.28 3.00
N LEU A 28 -20.77 -11.21 3.00
CA LEU A 28 -20.88 -10.28 4.12
C LEU A 28 -21.73 -10.82 5.29
N GLU A 29 -22.34 -12.00 5.14
CA GLU A 29 -23.04 -12.68 6.24
C GLU A 29 -22.09 -13.60 7.02
N THR A 30 -21.19 -14.29 6.32
CA THR A 30 -20.36 -15.37 6.90
C THR A 30 -18.87 -15.07 6.95
N GLY A 31 -18.39 -14.15 6.11
CA GLY A 31 -16.97 -13.91 5.87
C GLY A 31 -16.33 -14.89 4.87
N LYS A 32 -17.12 -15.77 4.24
CA LYS A 32 -16.60 -16.72 3.25
C LYS A 32 -16.09 -16.01 2.00
N LEU A 33 -14.92 -16.41 1.54
CA LEU A 33 -14.40 -16.02 0.22
C LEU A 33 -14.89 -17.00 -0.84
N LEU A 34 -15.56 -16.50 -1.88
CA LEU A 34 -16.05 -17.31 -3.01
C LEU A 34 -14.89 -17.68 -3.96
N PRO A 35 -15.07 -18.66 -4.86
CA PRO A 35 -14.00 -19.07 -5.79
C PRO A 35 -13.38 -17.90 -6.57
N LEU A 36 -12.07 -17.98 -6.80
CA LEU A 36 -11.31 -16.96 -7.53
C LEU A 36 -11.62 -17.01 -9.02
N GLU A 37 -11.61 -15.83 -9.63
CA GLU A 37 -11.61 -15.63 -11.07
C GLU A 37 -10.35 -14.87 -11.47
N LEU A 38 -9.64 -15.35 -12.49
CA LEU A 38 -8.55 -14.59 -13.10
C LEU A 38 -9.17 -13.50 -13.98
N ILE A 39 -8.91 -12.23 -13.68
CA ILE A 39 -9.47 -11.10 -14.42
C ILE A 39 -8.46 -10.45 -15.37
N ALA A 40 -7.16 -10.65 -15.13
CA ALA A 40 -6.12 -10.21 -16.06
C ALA A 40 -4.82 -11.01 -15.89
N GLU A 41 -4.25 -11.47 -17.00
CA GLU A 41 -2.88 -11.97 -17.02
C GLU A 41 -1.90 -10.80 -16.94
N CYS A 42 -1.02 -10.82 -15.93
CA CYS A 42 -0.05 -9.76 -15.70
C CYS A 42 1.18 -10.35 -15.01
N HIS A 43 2.37 -9.90 -15.40
CA HIS A 43 3.60 -10.33 -14.76
C HIS A 43 3.81 -9.55 -13.46
N ASN A 44 3.83 -10.25 -12.32
CA ASN A 44 4.05 -9.69 -10.98
C ASN A 44 3.21 -8.42 -10.67
N PRO A 45 1.86 -8.43 -10.79
CA PRO A 45 1.01 -7.34 -10.32
C PRO A 45 0.98 -7.28 -8.80
N SER A 46 2.10 -6.90 -8.18
CA SER A 46 2.35 -7.01 -6.75
C SER A 46 1.62 -5.96 -5.91
N PHE A 47 1.14 -4.89 -6.55
CA PHE A 47 0.31 -3.87 -5.93
C PHE A 47 -0.81 -3.47 -6.87
N ILE A 48 -2.00 -3.27 -6.30
CA ILE A 48 -3.21 -2.96 -7.04
C ILE A 48 -3.95 -1.83 -6.34
N THR A 49 -4.48 -0.90 -7.13
CA THR A 49 -5.47 0.07 -6.67
C THR A 49 -6.69 0.04 -7.59
N ALA A 50 -7.88 0.14 -7.03
CA ALA A 50 -9.14 0.14 -7.76
C ALA A 50 -9.76 1.54 -7.71
N THR A 51 -10.26 1.99 -8.86
CA THR A 51 -11.03 3.23 -8.99
C THR A 51 -12.31 2.95 -9.78
N LYS A 52 -13.16 3.96 -9.92
CA LYS A 52 -14.37 3.87 -10.76
C LYS A 52 -14.07 3.59 -12.23
N SER A 53 -12.87 3.90 -12.72
CA SER A 53 -12.46 3.65 -14.12
C SER A 53 -11.96 2.22 -14.34
N GLY A 54 -11.59 1.52 -13.27
CA GLY A 54 -11.03 0.19 -13.33
C GLY A 54 -9.89 0.01 -12.33
N ILE A 55 -9.03 -0.95 -12.63
CA ILE A 55 -7.92 -1.35 -11.79
C ILE A 55 -6.61 -0.81 -12.39
N TYR A 56 -5.72 -0.31 -11.53
CA TYR A 56 -4.35 0.01 -11.89
C TYR A 56 -3.37 -0.88 -11.13
N THR A 57 -2.38 -1.39 -11.84
CA THR A 57 -1.31 -2.20 -11.26
C THR A 57 0.01 -1.92 -11.97
N ALA A 58 1.13 -2.34 -11.39
CA ALA A 58 2.43 -2.29 -12.02
C ALA A 58 3.03 -3.69 -12.11
N SER A 59 3.75 -3.97 -13.19
CA SER A 59 4.52 -5.20 -13.31
C SER A 59 5.83 -5.06 -12.54
N GLU A 60 5.93 -5.67 -11.36
CA GLU A 60 7.13 -5.59 -10.50
C GLU A 60 8.27 -6.42 -11.08
N VAL A 61 8.98 -5.84 -12.03
CA VAL A 61 10.13 -6.43 -12.71
C VAL A 61 11.24 -5.40 -12.90
N GLU A 62 12.46 -5.88 -13.07
CA GLU A 62 13.63 -5.09 -13.48
C GLU A 62 13.43 -4.42 -14.86
N GLN A 63 14.12 -3.29 -15.07
CA GLN A 63 14.02 -2.42 -16.24
C GLN A 63 14.27 -3.17 -17.55
N LYS A 64 15.18 -4.16 -17.56
CA LYS A 64 15.46 -4.97 -18.76
C LYS A 64 14.27 -5.81 -19.23
N LYS A 65 13.28 -6.04 -18.36
CA LYS A 65 12.00 -6.69 -18.67
C LYS A 65 10.89 -5.70 -19.02
N LEU A 66 11.21 -4.40 -19.14
CA LEU A 66 10.29 -3.32 -19.53
C LEU A 66 9.07 -3.22 -18.61
N PRO A 67 9.24 -2.82 -17.34
CA PRO A 67 8.14 -2.68 -16.40
C PRO A 67 7.11 -1.67 -16.91
N LYS A 68 5.84 -1.92 -16.58
CA LYS A 68 4.68 -1.16 -17.05
C LYS A 68 3.74 -0.82 -15.91
N LEU A 69 3.18 0.39 -15.95
CA LEU A 69 1.91 0.72 -15.34
C LEU A 69 0.82 0.19 -16.27
N ILE A 70 -0.18 -0.49 -15.73
CA ILE A 70 -1.23 -1.18 -16.48
C ILE A 70 -2.57 -0.71 -15.94
N HIS A 71 -3.44 -0.27 -16.85
CA HIS A 71 -4.85 0.00 -16.57
C HIS A 71 -5.69 -1.16 -17.10
N ILE A 72 -6.50 -1.75 -16.23
CA ILE A 72 -7.44 -2.83 -16.51
C ILE A 72 -8.84 -2.26 -16.28
N PRO A 73 -9.55 -1.83 -17.33
CA PRO A 73 -10.90 -1.28 -17.20
C PRO A 73 -11.87 -2.28 -16.57
N ASN A 74 -12.96 -1.77 -16.00
CA ASN A 74 -14.05 -2.62 -15.50
C ASN A 74 -14.58 -3.57 -16.59
N VAL A 75 -15.04 -4.76 -16.20
CA VAL A 75 -15.47 -5.83 -17.13
C VAL A 75 -16.54 -5.36 -18.13
N ASP A 76 -17.45 -4.48 -17.71
CA ASP A 76 -18.53 -3.94 -18.56
C ASP A 76 -18.09 -2.74 -19.42
N SER A 77 -16.82 -2.34 -19.36
CA SER A 77 -16.28 -1.22 -20.11
C SER A 77 -15.98 -1.59 -21.56
N GLN A 78 -16.25 -0.67 -22.50
CA GLN A 78 -15.79 -0.79 -23.89
C GLN A 78 -14.34 -0.33 -24.09
N ILE A 79 -13.69 0.16 -23.02
CA ILE A 79 -12.31 0.63 -23.05
C ILE A 79 -11.38 -0.58 -23.02
N ALA A 80 -10.40 -0.60 -23.92
CA ALA A 80 -9.36 -1.61 -23.91
C ALA A 80 -8.32 -1.31 -22.82
N SER A 81 -7.76 -2.36 -22.22
CA SER A 81 -6.61 -2.24 -21.34
C SER A 81 -5.45 -1.56 -22.06
N ASN A 82 -4.73 -0.70 -21.33
CA ASN A 82 -3.58 0.02 -21.86
C ASN A 82 -2.44 0.08 -20.84
N THR A 83 -1.24 0.43 -21.31
CA THR A 83 -0.03 0.41 -20.49
C THR A 83 0.85 1.63 -20.72
N GLY A 84 1.50 2.12 -19.67
CA GLY A 84 2.59 3.10 -19.75
C GLY A 84 3.92 2.48 -19.31
N LEU A 85 5.00 2.74 -20.05
CA LEU A 85 6.33 2.25 -19.67
C LEU A 85 6.85 2.97 -18.41
N ILE A 86 7.34 2.19 -17.46
CA ILE A 86 8.01 2.65 -16.25
C ILE A 86 9.52 2.72 -16.50
N SER A 87 10.18 3.75 -15.97
CA SER A 87 11.58 4.07 -16.21
C SER A 87 12.55 3.27 -15.32
N GLY A 88 12.11 2.90 -14.11
CA GLY A 88 12.92 2.27 -13.07
C GLY A 88 12.61 0.78 -12.81
N ASP A 89 13.23 0.22 -11.77
CA ASP A 89 13.25 -1.21 -11.46
C ASP A 89 12.31 -1.60 -10.31
N HIS A 90 11.57 -2.70 -10.50
CA HIS A 90 10.69 -3.31 -9.51
C HIS A 90 9.66 -2.31 -8.95
N PRO A 91 8.73 -1.79 -9.79
CA PRO A 91 7.65 -0.95 -9.31
C PRO A 91 6.74 -1.71 -8.34
N CYS A 92 6.66 -1.24 -7.10
CA CYS A 92 6.03 -1.96 -5.99
C CYS A 92 4.79 -1.25 -5.41
N HIS A 93 4.44 -0.06 -5.91
CA HIS A 93 3.27 0.69 -5.46
C HIS A 93 2.73 1.59 -6.57
N VAL A 94 1.41 1.77 -6.59
CA VAL A 94 0.68 2.64 -7.53
C VAL A 94 -0.32 3.49 -6.75
N ALA A 95 -0.36 4.79 -7.03
CA ALA A 95 -1.40 5.70 -6.52
C ALA A 95 -2.04 6.46 -7.67
N ILE A 96 -3.35 6.69 -7.57
CA ILE A 96 -4.15 7.50 -8.49
C ILE A 96 -4.60 8.74 -7.72
N ASP A 97 -4.55 9.91 -8.35
CA ASP A 97 -5.00 11.13 -7.70
C ASP A 97 -6.53 11.14 -7.52
N PRO A 98 -7.06 11.92 -6.56
CA PRO A 98 -8.50 11.97 -6.27
C PRO A 98 -9.36 12.38 -7.48
N HIS A 99 -8.80 13.11 -8.44
CA HIS A 99 -9.48 13.59 -9.63
C HIS A 99 -9.26 12.70 -10.87
N ASN A 100 -8.56 11.56 -10.75
CA ASN A 100 -8.24 10.63 -11.83
C ASN A 100 -7.55 11.28 -13.05
N LYS A 101 -6.73 12.29 -12.81
CA LYS A 101 -5.89 13.00 -13.78
C LYS A 101 -4.46 12.45 -13.84
N PHE A 102 -3.98 11.84 -12.76
CA PHE A 102 -2.59 11.45 -12.59
C PHE A 102 -2.45 10.10 -11.90
N ALA A 103 -1.40 9.38 -12.26
CA ALA A 103 -0.93 8.20 -11.55
C ALA A 103 0.54 8.36 -11.15
N ILE A 104 0.92 7.86 -9.99
CA ILE A 104 2.32 7.77 -9.55
C ILE A 104 2.65 6.31 -9.27
N THR A 105 3.85 5.90 -9.66
CA THR A 105 4.40 4.56 -9.38
C THR A 105 5.70 4.69 -8.60
N SER A 106 5.96 3.78 -7.66
CA SER A 106 7.19 3.73 -6.85
C SER A 106 8.07 2.55 -7.27
N GLN A 107 9.32 2.79 -7.69
CA GLN A 107 10.25 1.75 -8.14
C GLN A 107 11.28 1.41 -7.06
N TYR A 108 11.11 0.25 -6.42
CA TYR A 108 11.85 -0.14 -5.24
C TYR A 108 13.35 -0.22 -5.46
N SER A 109 13.80 -0.85 -6.56
CA SER A 109 15.24 -1.10 -6.73
C SER A 109 16.00 0.07 -7.32
N SER A 110 15.35 0.93 -8.09
CA SER A 110 15.97 2.11 -8.68
C SER A 110 15.85 3.37 -7.81
N GLY A 111 14.94 3.38 -6.83
CA GLY A 111 14.72 4.53 -5.98
C GLY A 111 14.10 5.72 -6.72
N THR A 112 13.19 5.42 -7.65
CA THR A 112 12.54 6.42 -8.51
C THR A 112 11.04 6.40 -8.35
N PHE A 113 10.40 7.49 -8.74
CA PHE A 113 8.95 7.60 -8.88
C PHE A 113 8.60 8.14 -10.26
N ASP A 114 7.72 7.47 -10.99
CA ASP A 114 7.22 7.97 -12.27
C ASP A 114 5.81 8.52 -12.12
N ILE A 115 5.57 9.70 -12.67
CA ILE A 115 4.27 10.37 -12.71
C ILE A 115 3.72 10.32 -14.13
N PHE A 116 2.48 9.89 -14.28
CA PHE A 116 1.77 9.77 -15.56
C PHE A 116 0.52 10.65 -15.56
N SER A 117 0.17 11.22 -16.71
CA SER A 117 -1.18 11.75 -16.93
C SER A 117 -2.14 10.62 -17.31
N LEU A 118 -3.39 10.77 -16.90
CA LEU A 118 -4.51 9.90 -17.23
C LEU A 118 -5.54 10.67 -18.05
N SER A 119 -6.16 9.99 -19.01
CA SER A 119 -7.31 10.52 -19.72
C SER A 119 -8.60 10.29 -18.93
N ILE A 120 -9.68 10.95 -19.36
CA ILE A 120 -10.99 10.92 -18.68
C ILE A 120 -11.59 9.51 -18.51
N ASN A 121 -11.17 8.56 -19.35
CA ASN A 121 -11.60 7.15 -19.27
C ASN A 121 -10.66 6.29 -18.42
N GLY A 122 -9.68 6.89 -17.73
CA GLY A 122 -8.67 6.22 -16.91
C GLY A 122 -7.45 5.70 -17.68
N ASN A 123 -7.40 5.82 -19.00
CA ASN A 123 -6.23 5.32 -19.73
C ASN A 123 -4.96 6.13 -19.41
N ILE A 124 -3.85 5.41 -19.35
CA ILE A 124 -2.52 6.00 -19.13
C ILE A 124 -2.08 6.69 -20.42
N ASP A 125 -1.88 8.01 -20.38
CA ASP A 125 -1.57 8.80 -21.58
C ASP A 125 -0.06 8.91 -21.81
N LYS A 126 0.66 9.63 -20.94
CA LYS A 126 2.12 9.80 -21.03
C LYS A 126 2.76 9.95 -19.67
N ARG A 127 4.03 9.54 -19.56
CA ARG A 127 4.86 9.87 -18.40
C ARG A 127 5.23 11.36 -18.46
N LEU A 128 4.88 12.10 -17.41
CA LEU A 128 5.16 13.51 -17.26
C LEU A 128 6.52 13.75 -16.60
N LYS A 129 6.86 12.93 -15.60
CA LYS A 129 8.03 13.17 -14.76
C LYS A 129 8.57 11.87 -14.18
N THR A 130 9.88 11.86 -13.91
CA THR A 130 10.54 10.87 -13.06
C THR A 130 11.26 11.61 -11.94
N ILE A 131 10.89 11.34 -10.70
CA ILE A 131 11.59 11.83 -9.51
C ILE A 131 12.62 10.79 -9.12
N LYS A 132 13.87 11.20 -8.94
CA LYS A 132 14.97 10.31 -8.54
C LYS A 132 15.45 10.65 -7.14
N MET A 133 15.41 9.68 -6.24
CA MET A 133 15.98 9.83 -4.91
C MET A 133 17.50 9.65 -4.94
N VAL A 134 18.18 10.26 -3.97
CA VAL A 134 19.63 10.15 -3.76
C VAL A 134 19.96 10.00 -2.29
N GLY A 135 20.99 9.22 -1.99
CA GLY A 135 21.46 8.98 -0.62
C GLY A 135 21.49 7.50 -0.27
N SER A 136 21.64 7.24 1.03
CA SER A 136 21.72 5.91 1.63
C SER A 136 21.43 6.01 3.12
N GLY A 137 21.19 4.88 3.77
CA GLY A 137 21.01 4.73 5.22
C GLY A 137 22.10 3.85 5.85
N PRO A 138 22.00 3.58 7.17
CA PRO A 138 23.02 2.82 7.90
C PRO A 138 23.00 1.31 7.62
N ASN A 139 21.87 0.74 7.19
CA ASN A 139 21.77 -0.69 6.93
C ASN A 139 22.56 -1.08 5.66
N LYS A 140 23.64 -1.83 5.84
CA LYS A 140 24.61 -2.20 4.78
C LYS A 140 24.06 -3.14 3.71
N GLU A 141 22.88 -3.73 3.92
CA GLU A 141 22.25 -4.64 2.97
C GLU A 141 20.99 -4.04 2.35
N ARG A 142 20.22 -3.27 3.13
CA ARG A 142 18.88 -2.79 2.76
C ARG A 142 18.80 -1.28 2.51
N GLN A 143 19.87 -0.54 2.76
CA GLN A 143 19.89 0.93 2.63
C GLN A 143 21.19 1.43 1.98
N THR A 144 21.81 0.63 1.10
CA THR A 144 23.01 1.04 0.36
C THR A 144 22.73 2.08 -0.73
N SER A 145 21.46 2.23 -1.08
CA SER A 145 20.93 3.14 -2.09
C SER A 145 19.47 3.47 -1.75
N PRO A 146 18.84 4.42 -2.46
CA PRO A 146 17.42 4.69 -2.31
C PRO A 146 16.54 3.49 -2.70
N HIS A 147 15.43 3.35 -2.00
CA HIS A 147 14.41 2.32 -2.21
C HIS A 147 13.00 2.91 -2.08
N ALA A 148 12.48 3.42 -3.20
CA ALA A 148 11.16 4.03 -3.29
C ALA A 148 10.06 2.98 -3.06
N HIS A 149 9.35 3.07 -1.94
CA HIS A 149 8.41 2.02 -1.54
C HIS A 149 6.94 2.45 -1.66
N GLN A 150 6.63 3.73 -1.45
CA GLN A 150 5.25 4.21 -1.55
C GLN A 150 5.17 5.64 -2.06
N CYS A 151 4.08 5.93 -2.75
CA CYS A 151 3.64 7.27 -3.11
C CYS A 151 2.14 7.41 -2.85
N LEU A 152 1.66 8.56 -2.38
CA LEU A 152 0.24 8.83 -2.18
C LEU A 152 -0.10 10.27 -2.52
N PHE A 153 -1.23 10.50 -3.18
CA PHE A 153 -1.80 11.83 -3.30
C PHE A 153 -2.59 12.16 -2.04
N LEU A 154 -2.52 13.42 -1.62
CA LEU A 154 -3.45 13.95 -0.62
C LEU A 154 -4.81 14.18 -1.28
N GLN A 155 -5.88 14.02 -0.50
CA GLN A 155 -7.27 14.18 -0.91
C GLN A 155 -7.71 15.65 -0.92
N ASN A 156 -7.16 16.47 -0.02
CA ASN A 156 -7.63 17.84 0.22
C ASN A 156 -6.67 18.92 -0.31
N SER A 157 -5.60 18.54 -1.04
CA SER A 157 -4.61 19.47 -1.57
C SER A 157 -3.91 18.90 -2.82
N PRO A 158 -3.26 19.74 -3.66
CA PRO A 158 -2.47 19.27 -4.81
C PRO A 158 -1.12 18.64 -4.41
N GLN A 159 -0.95 18.27 -3.14
CA GLN A 159 0.27 17.65 -2.64
C GLN A 159 0.24 16.14 -2.79
N PHE A 160 1.44 15.56 -2.82
CA PHE A 160 1.64 14.13 -2.75
C PHE A 160 2.88 13.83 -1.93
N VAL A 161 2.91 12.64 -1.34
CA VAL A 161 4.02 12.14 -0.54
C VAL A 161 4.73 11.01 -1.27
N THR A 162 6.04 10.93 -1.08
CA THR A 162 6.90 9.82 -1.49
C THR A 162 7.63 9.27 -0.26
N VAL A 163 7.75 7.96 -0.18
CA VAL A 163 8.36 7.25 0.95
C VAL A 163 9.52 6.40 0.43
N ASP A 164 10.70 6.65 0.99
CA ASP A 164 11.95 6.00 0.60
C ASP A 164 12.57 5.27 1.79
N LEU A 165 12.52 3.94 1.75
CA LEU A 165 13.10 3.04 2.74
C LEU A 165 14.62 3.18 2.81
N GLY A 166 15.26 3.35 1.65
CA GLY A 166 16.70 3.31 1.50
C GLY A 166 17.42 4.53 2.07
N THR A 167 16.74 5.67 2.14
CA THR A 167 17.33 6.94 2.61
C THR A 167 16.75 7.46 3.93
N ASP A 168 15.84 6.72 4.56
CA ASP A 168 15.09 7.14 5.75
C ASP A 168 14.33 8.46 5.50
N ARG A 169 13.63 8.60 4.36
CA ARG A 169 12.97 9.86 3.98
C ARG A 169 11.50 9.70 3.61
N ILE A 170 10.74 10.72 4.00
CA ILE A 170 9.35 10.97 3.60
C ILE A 170 9.33 12.38 3.01
N ASN A 171 9.04 12.51 1.73
CA ASN A 171 9.09 13.80 1.03
C ASN A 171 7.70 14.20 0.53
N PHE A 172 7.30 15.43 0.85
CA PHE A 172 6.07 16.05 0.38
C PHE A 172 6.38 16.97 -0.80
N TYR A 173 5.72 16.71 -1.92
CA TYR A 173 5.80 17.47 -3.16
C TYR A 173 4.45 18.10 -3.46
N CYS A 174 4.42 18.97 -4.48
CA CYS A 174 3.20 19.62 -4.96
C CYS A 174 3.13 19.57 -6.48
N PHE A 175 1.90 19.50 -7.00
CA PHE A 175 1.59 19.94 -8.34
C PHE A 175 1.30 21.45 -8.31
N ASP A 176 2.05 22.23 -9.08
CA ASP A 176 1.81 23.66 -9.29
C ASP A 176 0.73 23.81 -10.36
N GLU A 177 -0.47 24.21 -9.93
CA GLU A 177 -1.62 24.38 -10.82
C GLU A 177 -1.48 25.60 -11.76
N GLU A 178 -0.67 26.59 -11.41
CA GLU A 178 -0.46 27.78 -12.25
C GLU A 178 0.50 27.46 -13.41
N GLN A 179 1.55 26.69 -13.14
CA GLN A 179 2.52 26.26 -14.14
C GLN A 179 2.15 24.93 -14.83
N GLU A 180 1.11 24.24 -14.34
CA GLU A 180 0.69 22.91 -14.77
C GLU A 180 1.82 21.86 -14.70
N GLU A 181 2.67 21.94 -13.67
CA GLU A 181 3.83 21.06 -13.52
C GLU A 181 4.02 20.53 -12.10
N PHE A 182 4.69 19.38 -11.99
CA PHE A 182 5.11 18.84 -10.70
C PHE A 182 6.43 19.50 -10.28
N LEU A 183 6.56 19.91 -9.01
CA LEU A 183 7.81 20.48 -8.49
C LEU A 183 8.98 19.49 -8.57
N ASP A 184 10.20 19.97 -8.86
CA ASP A 184 11.43 19.16 -8.88
C ASP A 184 11.91 18.78 -7.48
N GLU A 185 11.78 19.72 -6.55
CA GLU A 185 12.19 19.58 -5.17
C GLU A 185 10.97 19.48 -4.25
N PRO A 186 11.09 18.73 -3.14
CA PRO A 186 10.00 18.62 -2.19
C PRO A 186 9.79 19.94 -1.45
N MET A 187 8.52 20.28 -1.19
CA MET A 187 8.16 21.36 -0.27
C MET A 187 8.66 21.08 1.15
N GLN A 188 8.67 19.81 1.53
CA GLN A 188 9.17 19.36 2.82
C GLN A 188 9.78 17.96 2.70
N SER A 189 10.91 17.75 3.37
CA SER A 189 11.52 16.42 3.52
C SER A 189 11.68 16.12 5.00
N ILE A 190 11.00 15.07 5.46
CA ILE A 190 11.13 14.53 6.82
C ILE A 190 12.15 13.41 6.77
N LYS A 191 13.12 13.48 7.68
CA LYS A 191 14.08 12.40 7.91
C LYS A 191 13.56 11.53 9.06
N ALA A 192 13.27 10.27 8.77
CA ALA A 192 12.94 9.28 9.80
C ALA A 192 14.18 9.03 10.70
N PRO A 193 13.98 8.49 11.91
CA PRO A 193 15.09 8.02 12.74
C PRO A 193 16.01 7.08 11.95
N VAL A 194 17.31 7.17 12.23
CA VAL A 194 18.37 6.55 11.43
C VAL A 194 18.21 5.03 11.45
N GLY A 195 18.03 4.43 10.26
CA GLY A 195 17.89 2.98 10.08
C GLY A 195 16.47 2.45 10.19
N ASN A 196 15.45 3.31 10.31
CA ASN A 196 14.06 2.88 10.41
C ASN A 196 13.54 2.22 9.13
N GLY A 197 13.90 2.77 7.96
CA GLY A 197 13.41 2.31 6.68
C GLY A 197 11.90 2.47 6.53
N PRO A 198 11.38 3.71 6.40
CA PRO A 198 9.95 3.95 6.23
C PRO A 198 9.44 3.26 4.97
N ARG A 199 8.28 2.60 5.07
CA ARG A 199 7.76 1.70 4.04
C ARG A 199 6.45 2.21 3.45
N HIS A 200 5.38 2.16 4.24
CA HIS A 200 4.06 2.66 3.88
C HIS A 200 3.61 3.71 4.90
N LEU A 201 2.74 4.62 4.48
CA LEU A 201 2.07 5.63 5.28
C LEU A 201 0.57 5.56 5.01
N ILE A 202 -0.24 5.98 5.98
CA ILE A 202 -1.67 6.26 5.84
C ILE A 202 -1.97 7.60 6.54
N PHE A 203 -2.79 8.45 5.91
CA PHE A 203 -3.31 9.68 6.52
C PHE A 203 -4.64 9.42 7.21
N ASN A 204 -4.94 10.21 8.24
CA ASN A 204 -6.33 10.39 8.68
C ASN A 204 -7.11 11.22 7.63
N LYS A 205 -8.44 11.22 7.70
CA LYS A 205 -9.32 11.92 6.74
C LYS A 205 -9.11 13.43 6.73
N ALA A 206 -8.76 14.01 7.88
CA ALA A 206 -8.46 15.44 7.98
C ALA A 206 -7.13 15.83 7.32
N GLU A 207 -6.25 14.86 7.06
CA GLU A 207 -4.89 15.06 6.55
C GLU A 207 -4.04 15.98 7.43
N ASP A 208 -4.26 15.89 8.75
CA ASP A 208 -3.44 16.53 9.78
C ASP A 208 -2.59 15.53 10.57
N THR A 209 -2.87 14.23 10.42
CA THR A 209 -2.16 13.14 11.08
C THR A 209 -1.78 12.07 10.06
N ALA A 210 -0.57 11.53 10.15
CA ALA A 210 -0.14 10.40 9.33
C ALA A 210 0.59 9.35 10.16
N TYR A 211 0.37 8.08 9.84
CA TYR A 211 1.04 6.96 10.49
C TYR A 211 1.96 6.27 9.49
N VAL A 212 3.25 6.18 9.80
CA VAL A 212 4.27 5.61 8.91
C VAL A 212 4.78 4.31 9.51
N ILE A 213 4.59 3.19 8.82
CA ILE A 213 5.23 1.94 9.22
C ILE A 213 6.66 1.89 8.68
N CYS A 214 7.61 1.64 9.58
CA CYS A 214 9.04 1.49 9.28
C CYS A 214 9.42 0.01 9.27
N GLU A 215 9.89 -0.46 8.11
CA GLU A 215 10.13 -1.88 7.84
C GLU A 215 11.24 -2.47 8.70
N LEU A 216 12.38 -1.76 8.77
CA LEU A 216 13.62 -2.30 9.31
C LEU A 216 13.64 -2.22 10.84
N SER A 217 13.12 -1.14 11.42
CA SER A 217 13.01 -0.96 12.87
C SER A 217 11.79 -1.64 13.50
N GLU A 218 10.80 -2.01 12.67
CA GLU A 218 9.47 -2.46 13.09
C GLU A 218 8.79 -1.47 14.04
N THR A 219 8.83 -0.17 13.69
CA THR A 219 8.20 0.93 14.43
C THR A 219 7.18 1.68 13.60
N ILE A 220 6.21 2.31 14.26
CA ILE A 220 5.23 3.21 13.67
C ILE A 220 5.59 4.63 14.09
N LEU A 221 5.84 5.51 13.12
CA LEU A 221 5.98 6.94 13.38
C LEU A 221 4.61 7.60 13.30
N ILE A 222 4.32 8.50 14.23
CA ILE A 222 3.16 9.39 14.18
C ILE A 222 3.65 10.75 13.72
N LEU A 223 3.06 11.26 12.65
CA LEU A 223 3.34 12.56 12.08
C LEU A 223 2.14 13.47 12.27
N GLU A 224 2.36 14.69 12.76
CA GLU A 224 1.34 15.72 12.92
C GLU A 224 1.65 16.93 12.02
N LYS A 225 0.63 17.47 11.36
CA LYS A 225 0.70 18.68 10.55
C LYS A 225 0.29 19.91 11.37
N SER A 226 1.28 20.66 11.84
CA SER A 226 1.05 21.92 12.55
C SER A 226 1.47 23.10 11.69
N LEU A 227 0.57 24.08 11.50
CA LEU A 227 0.80 25.28 10.67
C LEU A 227 1.32 24.97 9.26
N GLY A 228 0.83 23.87 8.66
CA GLY A 228 1.22 23.44 7.32
C GLY A 228 2.51 22.62 7.23
N ILE A 229 3.19 22.37 8.37
CA ILE A 229 4.46 21.63 8.44
C ILE A 229 4.24 20.31 9.18
N TRP A 230 4.69 19.21 8.58
CA TRP A 230 4.62 17.88 9.17
C TRP A 230 5.79 17.62 10.13
N ASN A 231 5.54 17.09 11.31
CA ASN A 231 6.58 16.76 12.29
C ASN A 231 6.35 15.36 12.83
N ILE A 232 7.44 14.63 13.09
CA ILE A 232 7.34 13.37 13.86
C ILE A 232 7.08 13.75 15.31
N VAL A 233 5.97 13.29 15.88
CA VAL A 233 5.55 13.60 17.25
C VAL A 233 5.67 12.41 18.19
N ASP A 234 5.63 11.19 17.66
CA ASP A 234 5.80 9.97 18.44
C ASP A 234 6.37 8.82 17.59
N GLU A 235 6.91 7.81 18.27
CA GLU A 235 7.37 6.55 17.69
C GLU A 235 7.02 5.40 18.63
N VAL A 236 6.31 4.40 18.11
CA VAL A 236 5.89 3.22 18.89
C VAL A 236 6.35 1.92 18.22
N ASP A 237 6.60 0.88 19.02
CA ASP A 237 6.87 -0.46 18.48
C ASP A 237 5.62 -1.01 17.78
N ALA A 238 5.79 -1.50 16.54
CA ALA A 238 4.69 -2.05 15.74
C ALA A 238 4.19 -3.41 16.26
N LEU A 239 5.02 -4.12 17.03
CA LEU A 239 4.68 -5.39 17.67
C LEU A 239 5.55 -5.57 18.93
N PRO A 240 5.16 -4.97 20.06
CA PRO A 240 5.95 -5.02 21.29
C PRO A 240 6.02 -6.45 21.85
N ASN A 241 7.12 -6.75 22.55
CA ASN A 241 7.37 -8.05 23.20
C ASN A 241 7.54 -9.26 22.27
N MET A 242 7.78 -9.04 20.97
CA MET A 242 8.18 -10.10 20.03
C MET A 242 9.57 -9.82 19.43
N GLU A 243 10.23 -10.88 18.99
CA GLU A 243 11.50 -10.76 18.28
C GLU A 243 11.29 -10.05 16.95
N LYS A 244 12.12 -9.04 16.67
CA LYS A 244 12.07 -8.25 15.43
C LYS A 244 12.79 -8.98 14.30
N GLY A 245 12.17 -8.99 13.11
CA GLY A 245 12.76 -9.55 11.88
C GLY A 245 13.12 -8.50 10.83
N GLY A 246 12.80 -7.22 11.07
CA GLY A 246 12.92 -6.14 10.08
C GLY A 246 11.97 -6.32 8.91
N ALA A 247 10.72 -6.72 9.20
CA ALA A 247 9.79 -7.17 8.16
C ALA A 247 8.33 -6.74 8.36
N THR A 248 8.05 -5.57 8.95
CA THR A 248 6.69 -5.00 8.87
C THR A 248 6.33 -4.63 7.42
N ALA A 249 5.04 -4.56 7.10
CA ALA A 249 4.57 -4.37 5.73
C ALA A 249 3.45 -3.34 5.59
N ALA A 250 2.18 -3.77 5.62
CA ALA A 250 1.05 -2.88 5.38
C ALA A 250 0.61 -2.19 6.67
N ILE A 251 0.05 -0.99 6.52
CA ILE A 251 -0.55 -0.20 7.60
C ILE A 251 -1.90 0.32 7.10
N LYS A 252 -2.96 0.18 7.90
CA LYS A 252 -4.32 0.63 7.54
C LYS A 252 -5.04 1.16 8.78
N LEU A 253 -5.74 2.27 8.63
CA LEU A 253 -6.71 2.76 9.61
C LEU A 253 -8.06 2.09 9.38
N SER A 254 -8.82 1.85 10.44
CA SER A 254 -10.24 1.53 10.33
C SER A 254 -11.01 2.73 9.73
N PRO A 255 -12.16 2.49 9.07
CA PRO A 255 -12.94 3.57 8.46
C PRO A 255 -13.45 4.63 9.45
N ASP A 256 -13.58 4.30 10.73
CA ASP A 256 -13.92 5.23 11.82
C ASP A 256 -12.70 5.88 12.48
N GLU A 257 -11.48 5.53 12.04
CA GLU A 257 -10.20 6.08 12.48
C GLU A 257 -9.86 5.83 13.96
N GLN A 258 -10.60 4.92 14.61
CA GLN A 258 -10.39 4.56 16.01
C GLN A 258 -9.33 3.47 16.20
N PHE A 259 -9.01 2.72 15.15
CA PHE A 259 -8.06 1.61 15.21
C PHE A 259 -7.07 1.65 14.05
N LEU A 260 -5.84 1.25 14.33
CA LEU A 260 -4.76 1.13 13.36
C LEU A 260 -4.22 -0.30 13.35
N TYR A 261 -4.05 -0.86 12.16
CA TYR A 261 -3.58 -2.22 11.96
C TYR A 261 -2.28 -2.22 11.18
N VAL A 262 -1.38 -3.14 11.53
CA VAL A 262 -0.09 -3.33 10.85
C VAL A 262 0.16 -4.80 10.59
N SER A 263 0.57 -5.18 9.37
CA SER A 263 1.02 -6.55 9.11
C SER A 263 2.52 -6.72 9.37
N CYS A 264 2.85 -7.78 10.08
CA CYS A 264 4.19 -8.13 10.53
C CYS A 264 4.59 -9.47 9.88
N ARG A 265 5.43 -9.42 8.84
CA ARG A 265 5.67 -10.58 7.97
C ARG A 265 6.48 -11.69 8.65
N HIS A 266 7.48 -11.31 9.45
CA HIS A 266 8.33 -12.27 10.14
C HIS A 266 7.53 -13.10 11.15
N GLN A 267 6.67 -12.44 11.92
CA GLN A 267 5.87 -13.04 12.97
C GLN A 267 4.56 -13.64 12.43
N SER A 268 4.19 -13.33 11.18
CA SER A 268 2.91 -13.73 10.54
C SER A 268 1.69 -13.29 11.35
N ARG A 269 1.70 -12.02 11.76
CA ARG A 269 0.64 -11.41 12.56
C ARG A 269 0.15 -10.09 11.99
N ILE A 270 -1.05 -9.71 12.39
CA ILE A 270 -1.57 -8.34 12.29
C ILE A 270 -1.65 -7.76 13.69
N SER A 271 -0.90 -6.70 13.97
CA SER A 271 -1.01 -5.90 15.20
C SER A 271 -2.19 -4.95 15.12
N ASN A 272 -2.83 -4.68 16.26
CA ASN A 272 -3.93 -3.72 16.42
C ASN A 272 -3.58 -2.68 17.51
N PHE A 273 -3.90 -1.43 17.23
CA PHE A 273 -3.70 -0.30 18.14
C PHE A 273 -4.99 0.52 18.22
N SER A 274 -5.34 1.01 19.41
CA SER A 274 -6.32 2.10 19.53
C SER A 274 -5.66 3.42 19.17
N VAL A 275 -6.40 4.27 18.47
CA VAL A 275 -5.98 5.61 18.05
C VAL A 275 -6.61 6.64 18.98
N ASP A 276 -5.78 7.44 19.63
CA ASP A 276 -6.19 8.66 20.32
C ASP A 276 -5.74 9.85 19.47
N SER A 277 -6.66 10.41 18.69
CA SER A 277 -6.38 11.51 17.76
C SER A 277 -6.14 12.85 18.45
N GLU A 278 -6.71 13.07 19.64
CA GLU A 278 -6.50 14.29 20.41
C GLU A 278 -5.12 14.30 21.04
N ALA A 279 -4.70 13.17 21.61
CA ALA A 279 -3.38 13.02 22.22
C ALA A 279 -2.28 12.64 21.23
N GLN A 280 -2.61 12.41 19.96
CA GLN A 280 -1.69 11.94 18.91
C GLN A 280 -0.93 10.69 19.33
N LYS A 281 -1.66 9.69 19.87
CA LYS A 281 -1.08 8.52 20.51
C LYS A 281 -1.67 7.22 19.99
N LEU A 282 -0.79 6.23 19.83
CA LEU A 282 -1.17 4.84 19.59
C LEU A 282 -0.99 4.02 20.87
N THR A 283 -1.98 3.19 21.19
CA THR A 283 -1.86 2.22 22.28
C THR A 283 -2.04 0.82 21.71
N PHE A 284 -1.01 -0.02 21.84
CA PHE A 284 -1.07 -1.41 21.42
C PHE A 284 -2.17 -2.16 22.18
N ILE A 285 -3.05 -2.84 21.46
CA ILE A 285 -4.14 -3.65 22.02
C ILE A 285 -3.70 -5.11 22.05
N ASP A 286 -3.49 -5.69 20.88
CA ASP A 286 -3.11 -7.10 20.70
C ASP A 286 -2.57 -7.33 19.29
N SER A 287 -2.18 -8.56 18.99
CA SER A 287 -1.83 -9.03 17.66
C SER A 287 -2.51 -10.37 17.36
N TYR A 288 -2.84 -10.61 16.10
CA TYR A 288 -3.62 -11.76 15.66
C TYR A 288 -2.84 -12.56 14.63
N ASP A 289 -2.91 -13.90 14.70
CA ASP A 289 -2.33 -14.76 13.66
C ASP A 289 -3.05 -14.49 12.33
N THR A 290 -2.32 -14.48 11.22
CA THR A 290 -2.95 -14.29 9.90
C THR A 290 -3.46 -15.58 9.28
N GLU A 291 -3.37 -16.70 10.01
CA GLU A 291 -3.73 -18.05 9.59
C GLU A 291 -2.99 -18.42 8.30
N GLY A 292 -1.72 -18.02 8.24
CA GLY A 292 -0.85 -18.13 7.08
C GLY A 292 0.56 -17.63 7.39
N LYS A 293 1.34 -17.34 6.35
CA LYS A 293 2.73 -16.93 6.46
C LYS A 293 3.04 -15.70 5.61
N PHE A 294 3.80 -14.79 6.20
CA PHE A 294 4.33 -13.61 5.52
C PHE A 294 3.22 -12.70 4.94
N PRO A 295 2.31 -12.18 5.80
CA PRO A 295 1.22 -11.29 5.40
C PRO A 295 1.75 -9.98 4.80
N ARG A 296 1.80 -9.91 3.48
CA ARG A 296 2.43 -8.78 2.76
C ARG A 296 1.50 -7.59 2.63
N ASP A 297 0.19 -7.84 2.62
CA ASP A 297 -0.84 -6.82 2.65
C ASP A 297 -2.12 -7.36 3.30
N PHE A 298 -3.01 -6.46 3.67
CA PHE A 298 -4.36 -6.77 4.10
C PHE A 298 -5.29 -5.61 3.77
N HIS A 299 -6.57 -5.91 3.69
CA HIS A 299 -7.61 -4.91 3.44
C HIS A 299 -8.63 -4.90 4.55
N ILE A 300 -9.07 -3.71 4.93
CA ILE A 300 -10.23 -3.49 5.80
C ILE A 300 -11.36 -3.01 4.89
N THR A 301 -12.51 -3.68 4.93
CA THR A 301 -13.68 -3.27 4.12
C THR A 301 -14.16 -1.89 4.51
N ASP A 302 -14.74 -1.16 3.55
CA ASP A 302 -15.20 0.23 3.76
C ASP A 302 -16.27 0.34 4.85
N ASP A 303 -17.09 -0.69 5.02
CA ASP A 303 -18.08 -0.78 6.10
C ASP A 303 -17.48 -1.10 7.47
N GLY A 304 -16.18 -1.39 7.52
CA GLY A 304 -15.45 -1.67 8.73
C GLY A 304 -15.78 -3.02 9.36
N GLN A 305 -16.44 -3.94 8.69
CA GLN A 305 -16.86 -5.18 9.35
C GLN A 305 -15.87 -6.33 9.17
N TRP A 306 -15.03 -6.26 8.15
CA TRP A 306 -14.16 -7.35 7.75
C TRP A 306 -12.73 -6.90 7.53
N LEU A 307 -11.81 -7.82 7.78
CA LEU A 307 -10.42 -7.72 7.39
C LEU A 307 -10.06 -8.96 6.56
N VAL A 308 -9.31 -8.78 5.48
CA VAL A 308 -8.85 -9.86 4.61
C VAL A 308 -7.33 -9.75 4.44
N ALA A 309 -6.59 -10.79 4.81
CA ALA A 309 -5.13 -10.83 4.79
C ALA A 309 -4.60 -11.66 3.62
N ALA A 310 -3.60 -11.15 2.90
CA ALA A 310 -2.88 -11.87 1.85
C ALA A 310 -1.54 -12.39 2.37
N ASN A 311 -1.45 -13.71 2.50
CA ASN A 311 -0.28 -14.39 3.05
C ASN A 311 0.60 -14.94 1.92
N GLN A 312 1.71 -14.25 1.65
CA GLN A 312 2.55 -14.52 0.48
C GLN A 312 3.16 -15.93 0.49
N HIS A 313 3.67 -16.40 1.64
CA HIS A 313 4.49 -17.62 1.70
C HIS A 313 3.69 -18.88 2.03
N SER A 314 2.42 -18.76 2.40
CA SER A 314 1.49 -19.88 2.59
C SER A 314 0.50 -20.03 1.45
N ASN A 315 0.57 -19.18 0.42
CA ASN A 315 -0.31 -19.23 -0.75
C ASN A 315 -1.80 -19.23 -0.38
N ASN A 316 -2.20 -18.36 0.54
CA ASN A 316 -3.60 -18.22 0.92
C ASN A 316 -4.02 -16.78 1.25
N ILE A 317 -5.31 -16.54 1.12
CA ILE A 317 -6.01 -15.35 1.63
C ILE A 317 -6.95 -15.81 2.75
N THR A 318 -6.96 -15.10 3.86
CA THR A 318 -7.79 -15.42 5.04
C THR A 318 -8.68 -14.23 5.40
N SER A 319 -9.87 -14.51 5.93
CA SER A 319 -10.82 -13.46 6.35
C SER A 319 -11.08 -13.48 7.86
N PHE A 320 -11.30 -12.29 8.40
CA PHE A 320 -11.54 -12.03 9.81
C PHE A 320 -12.77 -11.13 9.96
N LYS A 321 -13.64 -11.45 10.93
CA LYS A 321 -14.64 -10.49 11.41
C LYS A 321 -13.93 -9.52 12.34
N ARG A 322 -14.04 -8.22 12.05
CA ARG A 322 -13.55 -7.18 12.95
C ARG A 322 -14.64 -6.79 13.92
N ASN A 323 -14.31 -6.71 15.20
CA ASN A 323 -15.15 -6.04 16.17
C ASN A 323 -14.93 -4.52 16.05
N ILE A 324 -15.99 -3.77 15.73
CA ILE A 324 -15.91 -2.32 15.53
C ILE A 324 -15.76 -1.55 16.85
N GLU A 325 -16.08 -2.17 17.99
CA GLU A 325 -16.04 -1.52 19.30
C GLU A 325 -14.66 -1.57 19.94
N ASP A 326 -13.92 -2.68 19.78
CA ASP A 326 -12.61 -2.89 20.42
C ASP A 326 -11.47 -3.17 19.41
N GLY A 327 -11.78 -3.25 18.12
CA GLY A 327 -10.82 -3.51 17.05
C GLY A 327 -10.31 -4.95 16.95
N SER A 328 -10.81 -5.88 17.77
CA SER A 328 -10.34 -7.26 17.75
C SER A 328 -10.66 -7.98 16.45
N LEU A 329 -9.80 -8.92 16.05
CA LEU A 329 -9.95 -9.74 14.85
C LEU A 329 -10.29 -11.18 15.23
N ASN A 330 -11.40 -11.68 14.68
CA ASN A 330 -11.83 -13.06 14.86
C ASN A 330 -11.76 -13.78 13.52
N TYR A 331 -10.91 -14.82 13.42
CA TYR A 331 -10.82 -15.64 12.22
C TYR A 331 -12.18 -16.27 11.90
N THR A 332 -12.61 -16.17 10.64
CA THR A 332 -13.94 -16.66 10.22
C THR A 332 -13.98 -18.17 10.02
N GLY A 333 -12.82 -18.84 9.97
CA GLY A 333 -12.70 -20.22 9.53
C GLY A 333 -12.54 -20.37 8.01
N TYR A 334 -12.54 -19.28 7.24
CA TYR A 334 -12.40 -19.32 5.79
C TYR A 334 -11.02 -18.90 5.31
N SER A 335 -10.46 -19.74 4.44
CA SER A 335 -9.21 -19.51 3.70
C SER A 335 -9.46 -19.85 2.24
N LEU A 336 -8.78 -19.13 1.35
CA LEU A 336 -8.83 -19.36 -0.09
C LEU A 336 -7.40 -19.49 -0.64
N ASP A 337 -7.12 -20.60 -1.31
CA ASP A 337 -5.80 -20.86 -1.86
C ASP A 337 -5.56 -19.96 -3.10
N LEU A 338 -4.41 -19.29 -3.11
CA LEU A 338 -3.92 -18.48 -4.22
C LEU A 338 -2.41 -18.39 -4.09
N ASP A 339 -1.66 -18.62 -5.16
CA ASP A 339 -0.20 -18.57 -5.09
C ASP A 339 0.31 -17.13 -4.94
N ALA A 340 1.17 -16.92 -3.93
CA ALA A 340 1.87 -15.66 -3.63
C ALA A 340 1.01 -14.37 -3.69
N PRO A 341 -0.12 -14.30 -2.97
CA PRO A 341 -0.93 -13.09 -2.89
C PRO A 341 -0.19 -12.05 -2.05
N VAL A 342 -0.17 -10.81 -2.54
CA VAL A 342 0.64 -9.73 -1.95
C VAL A 342 -0.05 -8.37 -1.89
N CYS A 343 -1.24 -8.23 -2.47
CA CYS A 343 -2.06 -7.04 -2.35
C CYS A 343 -3.54 -7.42 -2.36
N VAL A 344 -4.36 -6.81 -1.50
CA VAL A 344 -5.82 -6.96 -1.51
C VAL A 344 -6.46 -5.59 -1.48
N THR A 345 -7.41 -5.35 -2.38
CA THR A 345 -8.23 -4.14 -2.36
C THR A 345 -9.68 -4.45 -2.63
N GLN A 346 -10.59 -3.74 -1.99
CA GLN A 346 -11.98 -3.69 -2.39
C GLN A 346 -12.11 -2.91 -3.71
N GLN A 347 -13.08 -3.30 -4.54
CA GLN A 347 -13.48 -2.52 -5.71
C GLN A 347 -14.37 -1.34 -5.29
N GLN A 348 -14.14 -0.16 -5.87
CA GLN A 348 -14.88 1.08 -5.56
C GLN A 348 -16.22 1.20 -6.30
#